data_AF-A0A370STH4-F1
#
_entry.id   AF-A0A370STH4-F1
#
_cell.length_a   1.000
_cell.length_b   1.000
_cell.length_c   1.000
_cell.angle_alpha   90.00
_cell.angle_beta   90.00
_cell.angle_gamma   90.00
#
_symmetry.space_group_name_H-M   'P 1'
#
loop_
_entity.id
_entity.type
_entity.pdbx_description
1 polymer ?
#
loop_
_entity_poly.entity_id
_entity_poly.type
_entity_poly.pdbx_seq_one_letter_code
_entity_poly.pdbx_strand_id
1 'polypeptide(L)'
;MSLALCGTASAELTSTQKNARDKGIALFHQSDWYDSQPLLEIAAEAGDRDAQYYLGEAIRLSQRYTTPEAKKWYEASAEQGALYAMLRLSNKNDLCGSMDTCANKNGIDWREHALITAQERAKKGDTEAMTVLFTAGQGLSWLEKAAEAGDSYAQQLLASAYKSGAGWFLIPGSREKAIIKWFKASSEGGNPRGMFLYANYLYDHNGSKEDIAYWVKKAAEHSHIDAVGTYAYKVSDPSNELGYPENLAEAYGLTLLLSKLGAGTAPEDANRLLPELEKKMSPEEIKKATEFSKDWEKSHAPLSYFDPIYGY
;
A
#
# COMPACT_ATOMS: atom_id res chain seq x y z
N MET A 1 2.76 7.12 52.87
CA MET A 1 3.61 6.70 51.74
C MET A 1 2.68 6.49 50.55
N SER A 2 2.35 7.58 49.85
CA SER A 2 1.42 7.55 48.72
C SER A 2 2.18 7.09 47.49
N LEU A 3 1.83 5.91 46.97
CA LEU A 3 2.26 5.47 45.66
C LEU A 3 1.62 6.37 44.60
N ALA A 4 2.44 7.18 43.94
CA ALA A 4 2.05 7.86 42.71
C ALA A 4 1.98 6.82 41.59
N LEU A 5 0.77 6.54 41.11
CA LEU A 5 0.54 5.86 39.84
C LEU A 5 0.99 6.81 38.72
N CYS A 6 2.18 6.58 38.16
CA CYS A 6 2.55 7.16 36.86
C CYS A 6 1.70 6.45 35.79
N GLY A 7 0.54 7.04 35.48
CA GLY A 7 -0.17 6.71 34.25
C GLY A 7 0.69 7.17 33.07
N THR A 8 1.05 6.25 32.19
CA THR A 8 1.62 6.58 30.88
C THR A 8 0.52 7.22 30.05
N ALA A 9 0.33 8.53 30.20
CA ALA A 9 -0.42 9.32 29.24
C ALA A 9 0.38 9.29 27.93
N SER A 10 -0.11 8.55 26.94
CA SER A 10 0.36 8.71 25.56
C SER A 10 0.10 10.17 25.17
N ALA A 11 1.17 10.95 25.06
CA ALA A 11 1.06 12.35 24.68
C ALA A 11 0.59 12.41 23.22
N GLU A 12 -0.49 13.15 22.97
CA GLU A 12 -0.99 13.33 21.62
C GLU A 12 0.07 14.04 20.76
N LEU A 13 0.28 13.55 19.52
CA LEU A 13 1.24 14.14 18.60
C LEU A 13 0.94 15.63 18.34
N THR A 14 1.99 16.44 18.28
CA THR A 14 1.93 17.82 17.78
C THR A 14 1.57 17.85 16.29
N SER A 15 1.08 18.99 15.79
CA SER A 15 0.78 19.18 14.37
C SER A 15 2.01 18.93 13.48
N THR A 16 3.21 19.30 13.95
CA THR A 16 4.46 19.05 13.24
C THR A 16 4.76 17.56 13.13
N GLN A 17 4.59 16.80 14.22
CA GLN A 17 4.80 15.34 14.22
C GLN A 17 3.76 14.62 13.35
N LYS A 18 2.48 15.01 13.41
CA LYS A 18 1.43 14.47 12.52
C LYS A 18 1.76 14.70 11.05
N ASN A 19 2.18 15.92 10.70
CA ASN A 19 2.57 16.26 9.32
C ASN A 19 3.81 15.48 8.85
N ALA A 20 4.81 15.31 9.72
CA ALA A 20 6.01 14.52 9.43
C ALA A 20 5.65 13.05 9.19
N ARG A 21 4.82 12.45 10.07
CA ARG A 21 4.30 11.09 9.89
C ARG A 21 3.61 10.91 8.55
N ASP A 22 2.62 11.76 8.25
CA ASP A 22 1.78 11.60 7.07
C ASP A 22 2.63 11.73 5.77
N LYS A 23 3.60 12.65 5.75
CA LYS A 23 4.56 12.77 4.63
C LYS A 23 5.51 11.58 4.54
N GLY A 24 6.03 11.10 5.67
CA GLY A 24 6.90 9.94 5.71
C GLY A 24 6.20 8.69 5.19
N ILE A 25 4.96 8.45 5.61
CA ILE A 25 4.13 7.34 5.12
C ILE A 25 3.83 7.49 3.62
N ALA A 26 3.56 8.72 3.15
CA ALA A 26 3.36 8.97 1.72
C ALA A 26 4.61 8.61 0.89
N LEU A 27 5.81 9.04 1.31
CA LEU A 27 7.06 8.67 0.65
C LEU A 27 7.31 7.16 0.69
N PHE A 28 7.04 6.51 1.83
CA PHE A 28 7.12 5.06 1.93
C PHE A 28 6.25 4.36 0.88
N HIS A 29 5.01 4.82 0.71
CA HIS A 29 4.08 4.28 -0.29
C HIS A 29 4.42 4.66 -1.74
N GLN A 30 5.38 5.56 -1.94
CA GLN A 30 6.00 5.87 -3.24
C GLN A 30 7.28 5.03 -3.46
N SER A 31 7.56 4.05 -2.60
CA SER A 31 8.81 3.29 -2.55
C SER A 31 10.06 4.11 -2.23
N ASP A 32 9.91 5.35 -1.79
CA ASP A 32 11.02 6.22 -1.40
C ASP A 32 11.39 5.98 0.08
N TRP A 33 11.89 4.78 0.33
CA TRP A 33 12.16 4.32 1.69
C TRP A 33 13.28 5.10 2.38
N TYR A 34 14.26 5.62 1.64
CA TYR A 34 15.37 6.35 2.24
C TYR A 34 14.92 7.73 2.74
N ASP A 35 14.26 8.51 1.88
CA ASP A 35 13.82 9.87 2.25
C ASP A 35 12.62 9.86 3.20
N SER A 36 11.89 8.75 3.29
CA SER A 36 10.82 8.58 4.29
C SER A 36 11.33 8.52 5.74
N GLN A 37 12.53 7.97 5.98
CA GLN A 37 13.05 7.67 7.32
C GLN A 37 13.14 8.88 8.25
N PRO A 38 13.79 10.00 7.89
CA PRO A 38 13.92 11.15 8.80
C PRO A 38 12.56 11.78 9.17
N LEU A 39 11.56 11.68 8.28
CA LEU A 39 10.22 12.18 8.56
C LEU A 39 9.44 11.25 9.50
N LEU A 40 9.55 9.93 9.28
CA LEU A 40 8.94 8.92 10.14
C LEU A 40 9.55 8.93 11.54
N GLU A 41 10.87 9.15 11.65
CA GLU A 41 11.59 9.20 12.93
C GLU A 41 11.02 10.26 13.88
N ILE A 42 10.69 11.45 13.39
CA ILE A 42 10.10 12.54 14.20
C ILE A 42 8.84 12.08 14.95
N ALA A 43 7.97 11.31 14.30
CA ALA A 43 6.74 10.81 14.91
C ALA A 43 6.96 9.49 15.67
N ALA A 44 7.88 8.65 15.22
CA ALA A 44 8.23 7.39 15.86
C ALA A 44 8.86 7.61 17.25
N GLU A 45 9.76 8.60 17.37
CA GLU A 45 10.35 9.05 18.64
C GLU A 45 9.30 9.63 19.59
N ALA A 46 8.24 10.21 19.06
CA ALA A 46 7.09 10.69 19.82
C ALA A 46 6.13 9.58 20.26
N GLY A 47 6.39 8.32 19.88
CA GLY A 47 5.59 7.17 20.27
C GLY A 47 4.49 6.76 19.29
N ASP A 48 4.41 7.36 18.10
CA ASP A 48 3.38 6.98 17.12
C ASP A 48 3.61 5.57 16.59
N ARG A 49 2.68 4.67 16.92
CA ARG A 49 2.75 3.23 16.59
C ARG A 49 2.95 2.98 15.09
N ASP A 50 2.26 3.72 14.23
CA ASP A 50 2.27 3.49 12.79
C ASP A 50 3.58 4.02 12.21
N ALA A 51 4.03 5.21 12.62
CA ALA A 51 5.35 5.74 12.26
C ALA A 51 6.48 4.78 12.65
N GLN A 52 6.41 4.18 13.84
CA GLN A 52 7.38 3.17 14.28
C GLN A 52 7.37 1.94 13.36
N TYR A 53 6.19 1.43 12.98
CA TYR A 53 6.11 0.30 12.04
C TYR A 53 6.71 0.65 10.67
N TYR A 54 6.26 1.77 10.09
CA TYR A 54 6.71 2.20 8.77
C TYR A 54 8.19 2.56 8.75
N LEU A 55 8.74 3.13 9.83
CA LEU A 55 10.17 3.38 9.95
C LEU A 55 10.97 2.07 9.99
N GLY A 56 10.49 1.08 10.74
CA GLY A 56 11.06 -0.26 10.73
C GLY A 56 11.07 -0.89 9.33
N GLU A 57 9.96 -0.79 8.60
CA GLU A 57 9.87 -1.30 7.21
C GLU A 57 10.78 -0.51 6.26
N ALA A 58 10.82 0.82 6.36
CA ALA A 58 11.66 1.67 5.52
C ALA A 58 13.14 1.30 5.67
N ILE A 59 13.63 1.19 6.92
CA ILE A 59 15.01 0.76 7.21
C ILE A 59 15.27 -0.64 6.67
N ARG A 60 14.36 -1.59 6.93
CA ARG A 60 14.49 -2.99 6.49
C ARG A 60 14.57 -3.10 4.96
N LEU A 61 13.71 -2.38 4.24
CA LEU A 61 13.63 -2.43 2.78
C LEU A 61 14.82 -1.72 2.13
N SER A 62 15.26 -0.58 2.66
CA SER A 62 16.48 0.09 2.21
C SER A 62 17.73 -0.79 2.36
N GLN A 63 17.84 -1.53 3.47
CA GLN A 63 18.98 -2.40 3.76
C GLN A 63 18.83 -3.83 3.21
N ARG A 64 17.61 -4.22 2.83
CA ARG A 64 17.23 -5.58 2.38
C ARG A 64 17.37 -6.68 3.43
N TYR A 65 17.45 -6.33 4.71
CA TYR A 65 17.39 -7.25 5.85
C TYR A 65 16.93 -6.50 7.11
N THR A 66 16.50 -7.23 8.14
CA THR A 66 16.10 -6.63 9.41
C THR A 66 17.32 -6.25 10.23
N THR A 67 17.63 -4.96 10.30
CA THR A 67 18.72 -4.43 11.14
C THR A 67 18.30 -4.38 12.62
N PRO A 68 19.24 -4.28 13.58
CA PRO A 68 18.92 -4.04 14.99
C PRO A 68 18.07 -2.77 15.19
N GLU A 69 18.29 -1.75 14.36
CA GLU A 69 17.53 -0.51 14.39
C GLU A 69 16.08 -0.71 13.90
N ALA A 70 15.88 -1.42 12.79
CA ALA A 70 14.54 -1.78 12.34
C ALA A 70 13.81 -2.63 13.41
N LYS A 71 14.52 -3.59 14.03
CA LYS A 71 14.00 -4.42 15.12
C LYS A 71 13.52 -3.58 16.31
N LYS A 72 14.32 -2.60 16.76
CA LYS A 72 13.93 -1.65 17.82
C LYS A 72 12.59 -0.97 17.52
N TRP A 73 12.40 -0.49 16.29
CA TRP A 73 11.17 0.18 15.91
C TRP A 73 9.97 -0.76 15.80
N TYR A 74 10.18 -2.00 15.30
CA TYR A 74 9.14 -3.01 15.36
C TYR A 74 8.75 -3.36 16.79
N GLU A 75 9.71 -3.50 17.72
CA GLU A 75 9.44 -3.79 19.13
C GLU A 75 8.59 -2.68 19.75
N ALA A 76 8.95 -1.41 19.53
CA ALA A 76 8.17 -0.27 20.01
C ALA A 76 6.73 -0.26 19.45
N SER A 77 6.55 -0.58 18.18
CA SER A 77 5.21 -0.66 17.56
C SER A 77 4.41 -1.88 18.06
N ALA A 78 5.08 -3.02 18.21
CA ALA A 78 4.49 -4.27 18.68
C ALA A 78 4.02 -4.18 20.15
N GLU A 79 4.76 -3.48 21.01
CA GLU A 79 4.37 -3.22 22.40
C GLU A 79 3.06 -2.40 22.50
N GLN A 80 2.72 -1.65 21.45
CA GLN A 80 1.47 -0.91 21.31
C GLN A 80 0.37 -1.72 20.58
N GLY A 81 0.58 -3.02 20.35
CA GLY A 81 -0.41 -3.92 19.76
C GLY A 81 -0.41 -3.99 18.23
N ALA A 82 0.62 -3.47 17.54
CA ALA A 82 0.72 -3.58 16.08
C ALA A 82 0.99 -5.03 15.65
N LEU A 83 -0.03 -5.67 15.09
CA LEU A 83 0.02 -7.09 14.69
C LEU A 83 1.09 -7.37 13.63
N TYR A 84 1.22 -6.50 12.63
CA TYR A 84 2.23 -6.67 11.58
C TYR A 84 3.65 -6.53 12.11
N ALA A 85 3.88 -5.65 13.09
CA ALA A 85 5.18 -5.52 13.76
C ALA A 85 5.54 -6.82 14.52
N MET A 86 4.59 -7.38 15.26
CA MET A 86 4.77 -8.68 15.93
C MET A 86 5.08 -9.80 14.93
N LEU A 87 4.40 -9.82 13.77
CA LEU A 87 4.73 -10.77 12.70
C LEU A 87 6.14 -10.58 12.13
N ARG A 88 6.60 -9.33 11.93
CA ARG A 88 7.97 -9.07 11.47
C ARG A 88 9.03 -9.56 12.45
N LEU A 89 8.78 -9.39 13.74
CA LEU A 89 9.64 -9.90 14.82
C LEU A 89 9.62 -11.42 14.93
N SER A 90 8.63 -12.10 14.33
CA SER A 90 8.50 -13.55 14.36
C SER A 90 9.25 -14.32 13.26
N ASN A 91 10.04 -13.63 12.43
CA ASN A 91 10.67 -14.27 11.27
C ASN A 91 11.69 -15.35 11.68
N LYS A 92 11.58 -16.52 11.05
CA LYS A 92 12.34 -17.76 11.29
C LYS A 92 13.85 -17.64 11.04
N ASN A 93 14.30 -16.60 10.31
CA ASN A 93 15.71 -16.30 10.11
C ASN A 93 16.36 -15.53 11.28
N ASP A 94 15.66 -15.33 12.39
CA ASP A 94 16.29 -14.87 13.62
C ASP A 94 17.20 -15.99 14.17
N LEU A 95 18.46 -15.97 13.71
CA LEU A 95 19.57 -16.83 14.17
C LEU A 95 19.75 -16.80 15.71
N CYS A 96 19.09 -15.88 16.43
CA CYS A 96 18.93 -15.90 17.88
C CYS A 96 18.50 -17.29 18.40
N GLY A 97 17.56 -17.98 17.71
CA GLY A 97 17.09 -19.31 18.15
C GLY A 97 18.12 -20.42 17.96
N SER A 98 19.16 -20.19 17.16
CA SER A 98 20.26 -21.14 16.93
C SER A 98 21.46 -20.89 17.85
N MET A 99 21.55 -19.70 18.45
CA MET A 99 22.72 -19.24 19.21
C MET A 99 22.44 -18.95 20.69
N ASP A 100 21.19 -19.02 21.17
CA ASP A 100 20.82 -18.79 22.59
C ASP A 100 21.34 -17.46 23.18
N THR A 101 21.56 -16.44 22.35
CA THR A 101 22.18 -15.17 22.77
C THR A 101 21.21 -14.04 23.08
N CYS A 102 19.89 -14.26 22.98
CA CYS A 102 18.91 -13.19 23.07
C CYS A 102 18.11 -13.31 24.38
N ALA A 103 18.41 -12.43 25.34
CA ALA A 103 17.61 -12.25 26.55
C ALA A 103 16.36 -11.39 26.26
N ASN A 104 15.20 -11.86 26.74
CA ASN A 104 13.95 -11.12 26.99
C ASN A 104 12.81 -11.04 25.94
N LYS A 105 12.81 -11.82 24.85
CA LYS A 105 11.62 -12.29 24.06
C LYS A 105 12.15 -12.87 22.74
N ASN A 106 11.90 -14.14 22.46
CA ASN A 106 12.37 -14.76 21.20
C ASN A 106 11.30 -14.58 20.09
N GLY A 107 11.66 -14.82 18.82
CA GLY A 107 10.72 -14.68 17.70
C GLY A 107 9.49 -15.60 17.77
N ILE A 108 9.54 -16.69 18.56
CA ILE A 108 8.41 -17.58 18.81
C ILE A 108 7.38 -16.85 19.71
N ASP A 109 7.84 -16.14 20.74
CA ASP A 109 6.97 -15.38 21.65
C ASP A 109 6.17 -14.33 20.88
N TRP A 110 6.79 -13.54 20.01
CA TRP A 110 6.09 -12.53 19.21
C TRP A 110 5.06 -13.13 18.27
N ARG A 111 5.34 -14.31 17.69
CA ARG A 111 4.37 -15.03 16.87
C ARG A 111 3.14 -15.42 17.66
N GLU A 112 3.34 -16.02 18.82
CA GLU A 112 2.25 -16.47 19.69
C GLU A 112 1.39 -15.27 20.13
N HIS A 113 2.03 -14.17 20.56
CA HIS A 113 1.34 -12.95 20.94
C HIS A 113 0.54 -12.35 19.78
N ALA A 114 1.11 -12.33 18.57
CA ALA A 114 0.39 -11.87 17.37
C ALA A 114 -0.85 -12.70 17.11
N LEU A 115 -0.73 -14.04 17.16
CA LEU A 115 -1.83 -14.96 16.88
C LEU A 115 -2.95 -14.86 17.92
N ILE A 116 -2.62 -14.82 19.22
CA ILE A 116 -3.61 -14.67 20.29
C ILE A 116 -4.35 -13.33 20.14
N THR A 117 -3.59 -12.24 20.00
CA THR A 117 -4.16 -10.89 19.88
C THR A 117 -5.03 -10.78 18.62
N ALA A 118 -4.58 -11.30 17.48
CA ALA A 118 -5.34 -11.28 16.24
C ALA A 118 -6.62 -12.13 16.34
N GLN A 119 -6.58 -13.30 17.00
CA GLN A 119 -7.78 -14.11 17.22
C GLN A 119 -8.82 -13.39 18.10
N GLU A 120 -8.39 -12.70 19.15
CA GLU A 120 -9.28 -11.93 20.02
C GLU A 120 -9.91 -10.74 19.30
N ARG A 121 -9.11 -10.01 18.51
CA ARG A 121 -9.59 -8.89 17.67
C ARG A 121 -10.54 -9.38 16.59
N ALA A 122 -10.20 -10.47 15.88
CA ALA A 122 -11.05 -11.06 14.84
C ALA A 122 -12.42 -11.51 15.36
N LYS A 123 -12.50 -12.06 16.59
CA LYS A 123 -13.79 -12.40 17.24
C LYS A 123 -14.69 -11.18 17.45
N LYS A 124 -14.13 -9.98 17.49
CA LYS A 124 -14.84 -8.70 17.62
C LYS A 124 -15.15 -8.04 16.26
N GLY A 125 -14.86 -8.73 15.15
CA GLY A 125 -15.12 -8.22 13.80
C GLY A 125 -13.98 -7.40 13.20
N ASP A 126 -12.80 -7.40 13.81
CA ASP A 126 -11.64 -6.67 13.29
C ASP A 126 -11.09 -7.35 12.02
N THR A 127 -11.26 -6.70 10.88
CA THR A 127 -10.89 -7.23 9.56
C THR A 127 -9.39 -7.22 9.32
N GLU A 128 -8.64 -6.25 9.86
CA GLU A 128 -7.17 -6.25 9.85
C GLU A 128 -6.64 -7.49 10.56
N ALA A 129 -7.18 -7.80 11.75
CA ALA A 129 -6.77 -8.98 12.50
C ALA A 129 -7.09 -10.29 11.75
N MET A 130 -8.23 -10.36 11.05
CA MET A 130 -8.55 -11.49 10.18
C MET A 130 -7.55 -11.61 9.01
N THR A 131 -7.18 -10.50 8.37
CA THR A 131 -6.16 -10.48 7.32
C THR A 131 -4.80 -10.91 7.86
N VAL A 132 -4.40 -10.44 9.05
CA VAL A 132 -3.17 -10.87 9.74
C VAL A 132 -3.16 -12.38 9.99
N LEU A 133 -4.28 -12.97 10.43
CA LEU A 133 -4.38 -14.43 10.64
C LEU A 133 -4.15 -15.19 9.32
N PHE A 134 -4.71 -14.72 8.21
CA PHE A 134 -4.41 -15.27 6.88
C PHE A 134 -2.92 -15.13 6.55
N THR A 135 -2.35 -13.94 6.68
CA THR A 135 -0.93 -13.66 6.43
C THR A 135 -0.01 -14.53 7.28
N ALA A 136 -0.41 -14.85 8.52
CA ALA A 136 0.31 -15.75 9.42
C ALA A 136 0.11 -17.25 9.11
N GLY A 137 -0.61 -17.60 8.05
CA GLY A 137 -0.83 -18.97 7.62
C GLY A 137 -1.94 -19.72 8.38
N GLN A 138 -2.85 -19.01 9.05
CA GLN A 138 -3.98 -19.63 9.79
C GLN A 138 -5.16 -20.05 8.89
N GLY A 139 -5.02 -19.90 7.57
CA GLY A 139 -5.96 -20.39 6.58
C GLY A 139 -6.75 -19.29 5.85
N LEU A 140 -7.19 -19.63 4.63
CA LEU A 140 -7.88 -18.72 3.72
C LEU A 140 -9.22 -18.21 4.26
N SER A 141 -9.90 -19.01 5.11
CA SER A 141 -11.20 -18.65 5.67
C SER A 141 -11.23 -17.34 6.46
N TRP A 142 -10.09 -16.92 7.04
CA TRP A 142 -10.02 -15.63 7.71
C TRP A 142 -10.06 -14.46 6.72
N LEU A 143 -9.36 -14.59 5.59
CA LEU A 143 -9.41 -13.60 4.52
C LEU A 143 -10.80 -13.55 3.88
N GLU A 144 -11.45 -14.69 3.71
CA GLU A 144 -12.85 -14.78 3.25
C GLU A 144 -13.79 -14.02 4.19
N LYS A 145 -13.68 -14.23 5.51
CA LYS A 145 -14.48 -13.49 6.50
C LYS A 145 -14.24 -11.98 6.45
N ALA A 146 -12.98 -11.54 6.33
CA ALA A 146 -12.66 -10.12 6.21
C ALA A 146 -13.26 -9.50 4.95
N ALA A 147 -13.17 -10.20 3.82
CA ALA A 147 -13.75 -9.76 2.55
C ALA A 147 -15.29 -9.71 2.60
N GLU A 148 -15.92 -10.70 3.25
CA GLU A 148 -17.37 -10.75 3.48
C GLU A 148 -17.85 -9.64 4.43
N ALA A 149 -17.01 -9.21 5.37
CA ALA A 149 -17.28 -8.06 6.23
C ALA A 149 -17.19 -6.70 5.51
N GLY A 150 -16.84 -6.68 4.22
CA GLY A 150 -16.82 -5.47 3.39
C GLY A 150 -15.46 -4.76 3.34
N ASP A 151 -14.40 -5.35 3.91
CA ASP A 151 -13.07 -4.76 3.87
C ASP A 151 -12.50 -4.80 2.44
N SER A 152 -12.38 -3.63 1.82
CA SER A 152 -11.98 -3.51 0.42
C SER A 152 -10.51 -3.91 0.19
N TYR A 153 -9.65 -3.87 1.20
CA TYR A 153 -8.29 -4.40 1.14
C TYR A 153 -8.29 -5.93 1.18
N ALA A 154 -9.03 -6.53 2.11
CA ALA A 154 -9.20 -7.98 2.18
C ALA A 154 -9.84 -8.56 0.91
N GLN A 155 -10.81 -7.86 0.32
CA GLN A 155 -11.43 -8.25 -0.96
C GLN A 155 -10.41 -8.26 -2.11
N GLN A 156 -9.54 -7.26 -2.20
CA GLN A 156 -8.45 -7.23 -3.19
C GLN A 156 -7.50 -8.40 -2.98
N LEU A 157 -7.05 -8.62 -1.73
CA LEU A 157 -6.15 -9.71 -1.39
C LEU A 157 -6.77 -11.08 -1.69
N LEU A 158 -8.06 -11.26 -1.42
CA LEU A 158 -8.77 -12.51 -1.69
C LEU A 158 -8.87 -12.80 -3.19
N ALA A 159 -9.21 -11.78 -3.99
CA ALA A 159 -9.23 -11.90 -5.44
C ALA A 159 -7.83 -12.29 -5.99
N SER A 160 -6.77 -11.65 -5.48
CA SER A 160 -5.39 -12.00 -5.82
C SER A 160 -5.01 -13.42 -5.36
N ALA A 161 -5.45 -13.86 -4.18
CA ALA A 161 -5.20 -15.22 -3.70
C ALA A 161 -5.86 -16.28 -4.60
N TYR A 162 -7.13 -16.06 -4.98
CA TYR A 162 -7.83 -16.95 -5.92
C TYR A 162 -7.19 -16.94 -7.32
N LYS A 163 -6.75 -15.79 -7.82
CA LYS A 163 -5.99 -15.67 -9.09
C LYS A 163 -4.69 -16.49 -9.03
N SER A 164 -4.02 -16.51 -7.88
CA SER A 164 -2.82 -17.32 -7.64
C SER A 164 -3.10 -18.79 -7.34
N GLY A 165 -4.35 -19.23 -7.42
CA GLY A 165 -4.75 -20.63 -7.31
C GLY A 165 -5.17 -21.09 -5.91
N ALA A 166 -5.26 -20.19 -4.93
CA ALA A 166 -5.83 -20.51 -3.63
C ALA A 166 -7.32 -20.89 -3.75
N GLY A 167 -7.83 -21.59 -2.73
CA GLY A 167 -9.23 -22.03 -2.68
C GLY A 167 -9.53 -23.25 -3.55
N TRP A 168 -10.66 -23.90 -3.25
CA TRP A 168 -11.09 -25.13 -3.90
C TRP A 168 -12.28 -24.88 -4.84
N PHE A 169 -12.04 -24.93 -6.14
CA PHE A 169 -13.04 -24.62 -7.17
C PHE A 169 -13.23 -25.84 -8.09
N LEU A 170 -14.29 -26.62 -7.86
CA LEU A 170 -14.59 -27.83 -8.62
C LEU A 170 -15.35 -27.57 -9.93
N ILE A 171 -16.06 -26.45 -10.00
CA ILE A 171 -16.88 -26.11 -11.16
C ILE A 171 -16.04 -25.23 -12.10
N PRO A 172 -15.82 -25.63 -13.37
CA PRO A 172 -15.13 -24.78 -14.34
C PRO A 172 -15.76 -23.38 -14.41
N GLY A 173 -14.93 -22.33 -14.43
CA GLY A 173 -15.41 -20.94 -14.45
C GLY A 173 -15.80 -20.36 -13.08
N SER A 174 -15.86 -21.16 -12.01
CA SER A 174 -16.27 -20.66 -10.68
C SER A 174 -15.19 -19.82 -10.00
N ARG A 175 -13.91 -20.10 -10.26
CA ARG A 175 -12.78 -19.32 -9.75
C ARG A 175 -12.76 -17.93 -10.37
N GLU A 176 -12.92 -17.84 -11.68
CA GLU A 176 -12.95 -16.60 -12.45
C GLU A 176 -14.09 -15.69 -11.98
N LYS A 177 -15.28 -16.27 -11.75
CA LYS A 177 -16.42 -15.55 -11.17
C LYS A 177 -16.11 -14.99 -9.77
N ALA A 178 -15.40 -15.75 -8.93
CA ALA A 178 -15.01 -15.30 -7.61
C ALA A 178 -13.96 -14.19 -7.66
N ILE A 179 -12.97 -14.30 -8.56
CA ILE A 179 -11.96 -13.25 -8.79
C ILE A 179 -12.63 -11.94 -9.21
N ILE A 180 -13.50 -11.98 -10.23
CA ILE A 180 -14.25 -10.82 -10.71
C ILE A 180 -15.11 -10.22 -9.60
N LYS A 181 -15.86 -11.05 -8.87
CA LYS A 181 -16.70 -10.61 -7.75
C LYS A 181 -15.89 -9.80 -6.73
N TRP A 182 -14.76 -10.34 -6.28
CA TRP A 182 -13.99 -9.72 -5.19
C TRP A 182 -13.16 -8.52 -5.65
N PHE A 183 -12.58 -8.55 -6.85
CA PHE A 183 -11.95 -7.36 -7.41
C PHE A 183 -12.94 -6.22 -7.62
N LYS A 184 -14.13 -6.52 -8.17
CA LYS A 184 -15.19 -5.52 -8.32
C LYS A 184 -15.64 -4.96 -6.97
N ALA A 185 -15.91 -5.81 -5.98
CA ALA A 185 -16.31 -5.37 -4.65
C ALA A 185 -15.24 -4.47 -4.01
N SER A 186 -13.96 -4.83 -4.13
CA SER A 186 -12.84 -4.03 -3.64
C SER A 186 -12.79 -2.65 -4.30
N SER A 187 -13.02 -2.61 -5.62
CA SER A 187 -13.04 -1.40 -6.43
C SER A 187 -14.21 -0.48 -6.06
N GLU A 188 -15.41 -1.05 -5.89
CA GLU A 188 -16.60 -0.34 -5.42
C GLU A 188 -16.46 0.14 -3.97
N GLY A 189 -15.68 -0.58 -3.16
CA GLY A 189 -15.28 -0.19 -1.80
C GLY A 189 -14.15 0.85 -1.75
N GLY A 190 -13.74 1.41 -2.88
CA GLY A 190 -12.81 2.54 -2.93
C GLY A 190 -11.32 2.17 -2.87
N ASN A 191 -10.95 0.89 -3.00
CA ASN A 191 -9.54 0.47 -2.97
C ASN A 191 -8.85 0.77 -4.32
N PRO A 192 -7.89 1.69 -4.41
CA PRO A 192 -7.30 2.10 -5.68
C PRO A 192 -6.48 1.00 -6.36
N ARG A 193 -5.83 0.15 -5.56
CA ARG A 193 -5.12 -1.03 -6.06
C ARG A 193 -6.10 -2.11 -6.53
N GLY A 194 -7.20 -2.27 -5.82
CA GLY A 194 -8.32 -3.12 -6.23
C GLY A 194 -8.84 -2.71 -7.61
N MET A 195 -9.08 -1.41 -7.81
CA MET A 195 -9.50 -0.84 -9.10
C MET A 195 -8.51 -1.15 -10.22
N PHE A 196 -7.22 -0.88 -10.00
CA PHE A 196 -6.20 -1.11 -11.03
C PHE A 196 -6.02 -2.60 -11.35
N LEU A 197 -5.97 -3.46 -10.33
CA LEU A 197 -5.88 -4.92 -10.52
C LEU A 197 -7.13 -5.49 -11.19
N TYR A 198 -8.32 -4.92 -10.91
CA TYR A 198 -9.53 -5.33 -11.59
C TYR A 198 -9.48 -4.99 -13.07
N ALA A 199 -9.08 -3.76 -13.41
CA ALA A 199 -8.93 -3.34 -14.80
C ALA A 199 -7.94 -4.23 -15.57
N ASN A 200 -6.79 -4.56 -14.97
CA ASN A 200 -5.81 -5.47 -15.56
C ASN A 200 -6.38 -6.88 -15.75
N TYR A 201 -7.10 -7.40 -14.75
CA TYR A 201 -7.75 -8.69 -14.89
C TYR A 201 -8.78 -8.71 -16.03
N LEU A 202 -9.60 -7.66 -16.16
CA LEU A 202 -10.55 -7.53 -17.26
C LEU A 202 -9.83 -7.46 -18.61
N TYR A 203 -8.75 -6.70 -18.73
CA TYR A 203 -7.95 -6.62 -19.95
C TYR A 203 -7.43 -8.00 -20.39
N ASP A 204 -6.83 -8.75 -19.45
CA ASP A 204 -6.27 -10.08 -19.72
C ASP A 204 -7.35 -11.13 -20.11
N HIS A 205 -8.61 -10.89 -19.75
CA HIS A 205 -9.72 -11.84 -19.92
C HIS A 205 -10.80 -11.33 -20.88
N ASN A 206 -10.45 -10.42 -21.80
CA ASN A 206 -11.34 -9.87 -22.83
C ASN A 206 -12.61 -9.22 -22.25
N GLY A 207 -12.47 -8.49 -21.14
CA GLY A 207 -13.51 -7.64 -20.58
C GLY A 207 -13.85 -6.45 -21.48
N SER A 208 -14.95 -5.76 -21.17
CA SER A 208 -15.35 -4.55 -21.89
C SER A 208 -14.27 -3.47 -21.75
N LYS A 209 -13.93 -2.82 -22.87
CA LYS A 209 -12.99 -1.71 -22.92
C LYS A 209 -13.47 -0.52 -22.09
N GLU A 210 -14.78 -0.29 -22.10
CA GLU A 210 -15.44 0.74 -21.31
C GLU A 210 -15.25 0.50 -19.81
N ASP A 211 -15.43 -0.74 -19.35
CA ASP A 211 -15.19 -1.10 -17.94
C ASP A 211 -13.72 -0.97 -17.55
N ILE A 212 -12.80 -1.43 -18.42
CA ILE A 212 -11.35 -1.30 -18.20
C ILE A 212 -10.97 0.18 -18.09
N ALA A 213 -11.42 1.01 -19.04
CA ALA A 213 -11.18 2.44 -19.02
C ALA A 213 -11.75 3.08 -17.75
N TYR A 214 -13.00 2.76 -17.40
CA TYR A 214 -13.62 3.30 -16.19
C TYR A 214 -12.77 3.04 -14.92
N TRP A 215 -12.33 1.80 -14.71
CA TRP A 215 -11.56 1.45 -13.52
C TRP A 215 -10.11 1.95 -13.53
N VAL A 216 -9.45 2.02 -14.70
CA VAL A 216 -8.13 2.68 -14.82
C VAL A 216 -8.23 4.16 -14.43
N LYS A 217 -9.20 4.88 -14.98
CA LYS A 217 -9.39 6.29 -14.66
C LYS A 217 -9.71 6.49 -13.18
N LYS A 218 -10.59 5.67 -12.60
CA LYS A 218 -10.94 5.74 -11.18
C LYS A 218 -9.73 5.47 -10.27
N ALA A 219 -8.91 4.48 -10.59
CA ALA A 219 -7.67 4.23 -9.85
C ALA A 219 -6.69 5.42 -9.95
N ALA A 220 -6.58 6.04 -11.13
CA ALA A 220 -5.76 7.23 -11.34
C ALA A 220 -6.27 8.43 -10.51
N GLU A 221 -7.58 8.69 -10.52
CA GLU A 221 -8.24 9.71 -9.68
C GLU A 221 -8.03 9.47 -8.18
N HIS A 222 -7.78 8.23 -7.76
CA HIS A 222 -7.39 7.88 -6.39
C HIS A 222 -5.88 7.70 -6.20
N SER A 223 -5.08 8.34 -7.05
CA SER A 223 -3.63 8.47 -6.92
C SER A 223 -2.83 7.16 -6.99
N HIS A 224 -3.39 6.10 -7.60
CA HIS A 224 -2.63 4.87 -7.84
C HIS A 224 -1.59 5.09 -8.94
N ILE A 225 -0.29 4.97 -8.61
CA ILE A 225 0.83 5.37 -9.49
C ILE A 225 0.76 4.71 -10.87
N ASP A 226 0.60 3.38 -10.92
CA ASP A 226 0.56 2.68 -12.21
C ASP A 226 -0.67 3.04 -13.04
N ALA A 227 -1.78 3.39 -12.38
CA ALA A 227 -3.01 3.79 -13.05
C ALA A 227 -2.89 5.21 -13.60
N VAL A 228 -2.27 6.12 -12.85
CA VAL A 228 -1.91 7.46 -13.34
C VAL A 228 -1.01 7.37 -14.55
N GLY A 229 0.03 6.53 -14.52
CA GLY A 229 0.92 6.30 -15.66
C GLY A 229 0.19 5.71 -16.87
N THR A 230 -0.65 4.69 -16.63
CA THR A 230 -1.46 4.07 -17.69
C THR A 230 -2.41 5.10 -18.31
N TYR A 231 -3.16 5.85 -17.50
CA TYR A 231 -4.09 6.86 -17.98
C TYR A 231 -3.38 7.96 -18.76
N ALA A 232 -2.29 8.52 -18.22
CA ALA A 232 -1.49 9.54 -18.87
C ALA A 232 -0.95 9.09 -20.23
N TYR A 233 -0.46 7.84 -20.32
CA TYR A 233 -0.03 7.25 -21.58
C TYR A 233 -1.19 7.11 -22.57
N LYS A 234 -2.35 6.60 -22.14
CA LYS A 234 -3.49 6.38 -23.05
C LYS A 234 -4.07 7.68 -23.59
N VAL A 235 -4.22 8.71 -22.77
CA VAL A 235 -4.70 10.03 -23.23
C VAL A 235 -3.67 10.80 -24.05
N SER A 236 -2.42 10.31 -24.17
CA SER A 236 -1.40 10.88 -25.06
C SER A 236 -1.45 10.39 -26.50
N ASP A 237 -2.30 9.41 -26.78
CA ASP A 237 -2.42 8.75 -28.08
C ASP A 237 -3.90 8.64 -28.50
N PRO A 238 -4.34 9.32 -29.57
CA PRO A 238 -5.73 9.25 -30.04
C PRO A 238 -6.12 7.88 -30.57
N SER A 239 -5.16 7.00 -30.85
CA SER A 239 -5.38 5.63 -31.33
C SER A 239 -5.47 4.59 -30.21
N ASN A 240 -5.46 5.03 -28.93
CA ASN A 240 -5.49 4.13 -27.79
C ASN A 240 -6.71 3.19 -27.83
N GLU A 241 -6.48 1.94 -27.46
CA GLU A 241 -7.45 0.87 -27.58
C GLU A 241 -8.58 0.95 -26.55
N LEU A 242 -8.43 1.76 -25.51
CA LEU A 242 -9.41 1.99 -24.44
C LEU A 242 -10.41 3.10 -24.79
N GLY A 243 -10.23 3.80 -25.91
CA GLY A 243 -11.18 4.78 -26.42
C GLY A 243 -11.19 6.11 -25.67
N TYR A 244 -10.15 6.42 -24.89
CA TYR A 244 -10.04 7.75 -24.30
C TYR A 244 -9.84 8.81 -25.38
N PRO A 245 -10.50 9.98 -25.30
CA PRO A 245 -10.14 11.11 -26.13
C PRO A 245 -8.71 11.57 -25.81
N GLU A 246 -7.96 11.98 -26.83
CA GLU A 246 -6.64 12.57 -26.62
C GLU A 246 -6.75 13.83 -25.74
N ASN A 247 -5.88 13.93 -24.76
CA ASN A 247 -5.73 15.09 -23.88
C ASN A 247 -4.26 15.26 -23.49
N LEU A 248 -3.51 15.98 -24.32
CA LEU A 248 -2.08 16.21 -24.11
C LEU A 248 -1.77 17.01 -22.83
N ALA A 249 -2.70 17.86 -22.38
CA ALA A 249 -2.52 18.62 -21.15
C ALA A 249 -2.57 17.73 -19.91
N GLU A 250 -3.55 16.82 -19.82
CA GLU A 250 -3.61 15.81 -18.77
C GLU A 250 -2.43 14.83 -18.87
N ALA A 251 -2.13 14.34 -20.08
CA ALA A 251 -0.99 13.46 -20.31
C ALA A 251 0.30 14.07 -19.77
N TYR A 252 0.62 15.30 -20.17
CA TYR A 252 1.85 15.97 -19.73
C TYR A 252 1.84 16.26 -18.23
N GLY A 253 0.74 16.82 -17.71
CA GLY A 253 0.66 17.22 -16.31
C GLY A 253 0.76 16.04 -15.33
N LEU A 254 0.11 14.91 -15.63
CA LEU A 254 0.24 13.68 -14.84
C LEU A 254 1.61 13.03 -15.01
N THR A 255 2.16 12.99 -16.23
CA THR A 255 3.51 12.48 -16.47
C THR A 255 4.55 13.30 -15.68
N LEU A 256 4.39 14.62 -15.60
CA LEU A 256 5.23 15.51 -14.81
C LEU A 256 5.13 15.26 -13.29
N LEU A 257 4.00 14.73 -12.79
CA LEU A 257 3.91 14.31 -11.39
C LEU A 257 4.72 13.05 -11.15
N LEU A 258 4.56 12.06 -12.02
CA LEU A 258 5.27 10.80 -11.93
C LEU A 258 6.78 10.98 -12.03
N SER A 259 7.26 11.89 -12.87
CA SER A 259 8.70 12.17 -13.05
C SER A 259 9.37 12.74 -11.80
N LYS A 260 8.61 13.28 -10.85
CA LYS A 260 9.12 13.85 -9.59
C LYS A 260 9.23 12.81 -8.47
N LEU A 261 8.74 11.59 -8.67
CA LEU A 261 8.86 10.53 -7.66
C LEU A 261 10.33 10.14 -7.48
N GLY A 262 10.74 9.91 -6.23
CA GLY A 262 12.13 9.59 -5.88
C GLY A 262 12.54 8.14 -6.19
N ALA A 263 11.57 7.24 -6.39
CA ALA A 263 11.83 5.81 -6.56
C ALA A 263 10.78 5.10 -7.45
N GLY A 264 11.13 3.89 -7.90
CA GLY A 264 10.30 3.02 -8.73
C GLY A 264 10.47 3.25 -10.24
N THR A 265 9.72 2.50 -11.04
CA THR A 265 9.81 2.57 -12.51
C THR A 265 9.01 3.73 -13.12
N ALA A 266 7.96 4.18 -12.43
CA ALA A 266 7.12 5.28 -12.89
C ALA A 266 7.88 6.57 -13.24
N PRO A 267 8.84 7.08 -12.42
CA PRO A 267 9.61 8.25 -12.81
C PRO A 267 10.49 8.01 -14.05
N GLU A 268 11.03 6.81 -14.24
CA GLU A 268 11.84 6.48 -15.44
C GLU A 268 10.99 6.50 -16.71
N ASP A 269 9.81 5.89 -16.66
CA ASP A 269 8.86 5.87 -17.77
C ASP A 269 8.34 7.28 -18.07
N ALA A 270 8.06 8.06 -17.03
CA ALA A 270 7.64 9.45 -17.16
C ALA A 270 8.71 10.32 -17.83
N ASN A 271 9.97 10.20 -17.40
CA ASN A 271 11.10 10.93 -18.00
C ASN A 271 11.36 10.55 -19.46
N ARG A 272 10.97 9.34 -19.87
CA ARG A 272 11.01 8.92 -21.28
C ARG A 272 9.87 9.50 -22.10
N LEU A 273 8.67 9.63 -21.50
CA LEU A 273 7.48 10.11 -22.19
C LEU A 273 7.42 11.65 -22.30
N LEU A 274 7.90 12.38 -21.30
CA LEU A 274 7.86 13.85 -21.27
C LEU A 274 8.42 14.49 -22.55
N PRO A 275 9.64 14.15 -23.04
CA PRO A 275 10.17 14.75 -24.26
C PRO A 275 9.33 14.47 -25.51
N GLU A 276 8.65 13.33 -25.58
CA GLU A 276 7.77 13.00 -26.71
C GLU A 276 6.46 13.81 -26.66
N LEU A 277 5.96 14.13 -25.47
CA LEU A 277 4.82 15.03 -25.30
C LEU A 277 5.19 16.48 -25.64
N GLU A 278 6.37 16.94 -25.23
CA GLU A 278 6.86 18.31 -25.51
C GLU A 278 6.95 18.59 -27.01
N LYS A 279 7.34 17.59 -27.82
CA LYS A 279 7.37 17.71 -29.28
C LYS A 279 5.98 17.95 -29.90
N LYS A 280 4.91 17.56 -29.21
CA LYS A 280 3.51 17.66 -29.68
C LYS A 280 2.80 18.92 -29.16
N MET A 281 3.42 19.70 -28.28
CA MET A 281 2.77 20.80 -27.56
C MET A 281 3.52 22.12 -27.75
N SER A 282 2.77 23.22 -27.77
CA SER A 282 3.32 24.58 -27.71
C SER A 282 3.80 24.94 -26.30
N PRO A 283 4.68 25.95 -26.15
CA PRO A 283 5.09 26.46 -24.84
C PRO A 283 3.91 26.88 -23.94
N GLU A 284 2.87 27.48 -24.52
CA GLU A 284 1.66 27.88 -23.81
C GLU A 284 0.86 26.68 -23.30
N GLU A 285 0.78 25.60 -24.08
CA GLU A 285 0.11 24.35 -23.68
C GLU A 285 0.89 23.64 -22.57
N ILE A 286 2.23 23.58 -22.67
CA ILE A 286 3.10 23.03 -21.62
C ILE A 286 2.92 23.80 -20.32
N LYS A 287 2.83 25.14 -20.38
CA LYS A 287 2.57 25.97 -19.20
C LYS A 287 1.25 25.61 -18.53
N LYS A 288 0.16 25.49 -19.30
CA LYS A 288 -1.16 25.09 -18.79
C LYS A 288 -1.15 23.68 -18.19
N ALA A 289 -0.48 22.73 -18.85
CA ALA A 289 -0.34 21.36 -18.35
C ALA A 289 0.47 21.29 -17.04
N THR A 290 1.47 22.16 -16.90
CA THR A 290 2.24 22.33 -15.66
C THR A 290 1.37 22.92 -14.53
N GLU A 291 0.47 23.84 -14.85
CA GLU A 291 -0.51 24.36 -13.89
C GLU A 291 -1.51 23.27 -13.45
N PHE A 292 -2.02 22.47 -14.40
CA PHE A 292 -2.84 21.30 -14.11
C PHE A 292 -2.14 20.32 -13.15
N SER A 293 -0.86 20.02 -13.37
CA SER A 293 -0.05 19.16 -12.50
C SER A 293 -0.07 19.66 -11.04
N LYS A 294 0.13 20.97 -10.84
CA LYS A 294 0.11 21.59 -9.50
C LYS A 294 -1.27 21.57 -8.85
N ASP A 295 -2.33 21.71 -9.64
CA ASP A 295 -3.69 21.68 -9.13
C ASP A 295 -4.13 20.25 -8.77
N TRP A 296 -3.63 19.25 -9.51
CA TRP A 296 -3.78 17.84 -9.14
C TRP A 296 -3.14 17.55 -7.79
N GLU A 297 -1.89 17.97 -7.54
CA GLU A 297 -1.18 17.79 -6.25
C GLU A 297 -1.94 18.38 -5.05
N LYS A 298 -2.72 19.46 -5.27
CA LYS A 298 -3.51 20.10 -4.20
C LYS A 298 -4.86 19.44 -3.96
N SER A 299 -5.44 18.80 -4.98
CA SER A 299 -6.81 18.29 -4.96
C SER A 299 -6.91 16.79 -4.72
N HIS A 300 -5.79 16.06 -4.83
CA HIS A 300 -5.74 14.61 -4.65
C HIS A 300 -4.82 14.20 -3.50
N ALA A 301 -5.01 12.98 -3.01
CA ALA A 301 -4.07 12.37 -2.09
C ALA A 301 -2.69 12.20 -2.74
N PRO A 302 -1.60 12.09 -1.96
CA PRO A 302 -0.29 11.76 -2.49
C PRO A 302 -0.34 10.48 -3.36
N LEU A 303 0.45 10.48 -4.44
CA LEU A 303 0.66 9.30 -5.26
C LEU A 303 1.13 8.12 -4.42
N SER A 304 0.63 6.92 -4.70
CA SER A 304 0.90 5.72 -3.93
C SER A 304 0.82 4.47 -4.82
N TYR A 305 1.70 3.50 -4.58
CA TYR A 305 1.57 2.15 -5.16
C TYR A 305 0.54 1.29 -4.41
N PHE A 306 0.12 1.74 -3.22
CA PHE A 306 -0.78 0.98 -2.33
C PHE A 306 -0.26 -0.44 -2.07
N ASP A 307 1.07 -0.54 -1.93
CA ASP A 307 1.75 -1.79 -1.62
C ASP A 307 1.20 -2.40 -0.33
N PRO A 308 1.20 -3.74 -0.21
CA PRO A 308 0.67 -4.38 0.99
C PRO A 308 1.45 -3.92 2.21
N ILE A 309 0.74 -3.63 3.31
CA ILE A 309 1.37 -3.26 4.59
C ILE A 309 2.34 -4.34 5.09
N TYR A 310 2.15 -5.60 4.67
CA TYR A 310 3.02 -6.72 4.98
C TYR A 310 3.25 -7.57 3.73
N GLY A 311 4.51 -7.65 3.31
CA GLY A 311 4.99 -8.30 2.09
C GLY A 311 6.46 -7.90 1.86
N TYR A 312 7.15 -8.49 0.87
CA TYR A 312 8.60 -8.32 0.58
C TYR A 312 9.56 -8.98 1.57
#